data_AF-A0A2V9LJL5-F1
#
_entry.id   AF-A0A2V9LJL5-F1
#
_cell.length_a   1.000
_cell.length_b   1.000
_cell.length_c   1.000
_cell.angle_alpha   90.00
_cell.angle_beta   90.00
_cell.angle_gamma   90.00
#
_symmetry.space_group_name_H-M   'P 1'
#
loop_
_entity.id
_entity.type
_entity.pdbx_description
1 polymer ?
#
loop_
_entity_poly.entity_id
_entity_poly.type
_entity_poly.pdbx_seq_one_letter_code
_entity_poly.pdbx_strand_id
1 'polypeptide(L)'
;MKKRGASRPKIRKRDAGLREDVLKAIKRVWPDNLVEMTFDSEESYFWDIHPRLTRALERIKGADLLLEREAKGEPIWHEGVDRDEDPPADFTTSRSYHLFFVSPKGEAFMFETETEEMDEEAMAEGIGEPGWKDPPMKKIPGEGRTGWSVAVSLPAPFAVVSLGDMLTFEDGSTWEPGIESCAQTEDGEPITDSEAHFRKFHGEPAFEILQKLRSEIVDILERHGLTVLQEDEWRKPVPWLRGGEEVFAGASGEPIRVLDAFFFEGL
;
A
#
# COMPACT_ATOMS: atom_id res chain seq x y z
N MET A 1 53.88 26.60 0.18
CA MET A 1 52.45 26.83 -0.16
C MET A 1 51.62 25.66 0.38
N LYS A 2 50.88 25.86 1.47
CA LYS A 2 49.92 24.88 2.01
C LYS A 2 48.59 25.04 1.27
N LYS A 3 48.22 24.09 0.39
CA LYS A 3 46.86 24.02 -0.16
C LYS A 3 45.94 23.44 0.93
N ARG A 4 45.07 24.29 1.46
CA ARG A 4 43.97 23.91 2.35
C ARG A 4 43.01 23.01 1.56
N GLY A 5 42.77 21.80 2.07
CA GLY A 5 41.76 20.91 1.53
C GLY A 5 40.41 21.60 1.56
N ALA A 6 39.75 21.62 0.41
CA ALA A 6 38.38 22.09 0.27
C ALA A 6 37.49 21.24 1.18
N SER A 7 36.85 21.86 2.17
CA SER A 7 35.82 21.18 2.95
C SER A 7 34.67 20.85 2.03
N ARG A 8 34.24 19.58 2.02
CA ARG A 8 32.98 19.15 1.39
C ARG A 8 31.85 20.09 1.85
N PRO A 9 30.95 20.52 0.95
CA PRO A 9 29.83 21.35 1.34
C PRO A 9 28.96 20.56 2.31
N LYS A 10 28.83 21.05 3.55
CA LYS A 10 27.79 20.59 4.48
C LYS A 10 26.47 20.99 3.85
N ILE A 11 25.78 20.04 3.22
CA ILE A 11 24.38 20.20 2.82
C ILE A 11 23.64 20.57 4.11
N ARG A 12 23.22 21.83 4.23
CA ARG A 12 22.34 22.24 5.32
C ARG A 12 21.06 21.45 5.09
N LYS A 13 20.75 20.50 5.99
CA LYS A 13 19.42 19.88 6.15
C LYS A 13 18.42 21.03 6.25
N ARG A 14 17.89 21.50 5.12
CA ARG A 14 16.71 22.35 5.11
C ARG A 14 15.57 21.35 5.27
N ASP A 15 15.11 21.22 6.50
CA ASP A 15 13.89 20.49 6.83
C ASP A 15 12.82 21.02 5.86
N ALA A 16 12.26 20.15 5.02
CA ALA A 16 11.38 20.51 3.90
C ALA A 16 10.00 21.01 4.36
N GLY A 17 9.93 21.66 5.52
CA GLY A 17 8.66 21.96 6.21
C GLY A 17 7.98 20.71 6.76
N LEU A 18 8.75 19.66 7.08
CA LEU A 18 8.23 18.45 7.73
C LEU A 18 7.76 18.78 9.14
N ARG A 19 6.71 18.09 9.58
CA ARG A 19 6.24 18.15 10.97
C ARG A 19 7.35 17.64 11.91
N GLU A 20 7.43 18.22 13.11
CA GLU A 20 8.58 18.00 14.01
C GLU A 20 8.69 16.54 14.48
N ASP A 21 7.55 15.91 14.77
CA ASP A 21 7.43 14.50 15.14
C ASP A 21 7.86 13.57 14.00
N VAL A 22 7.45 13.86 12.76
CA VAL A 22 7.85 13.13 11.54
C VAL A 22 9.36 13.18 11.37
N LEU A 23 9.95 14.38 11.44
CA LEU A 23 11.39 14.58 11.33
C LEU A 23 12.18 13.83 12.42
N LYS A 24 11.68 13.87 13.67
CA LYS A 24 12.29 13.16 14.80
C LYS A 24 12.24 11.65 14.60
N ALA A 25 11.10 11.13 14.15
CA ALA A 25 10.93 9.72 13.88
C ALA A 25 11.83 9.24 12.73
N ILE A 26 11.90 9.97 11.61
CA ILE A 26 12.82 9.64 10.50
C ILE A 26 14.27 9.57 10.99
N LYS A 27 14.72 10.55 11.78
CA LYS A 27 16.10 10.56 12.32
C LYS A 27 16.37 9.42 13.29
N ARG A 28 15.33 8.92 13.98
CA ARG A 28 15.43 7.81 14.93
C ARG A 28 15.49 6.47 14.20
N VAL A 29 14.60 6.27 13.22
CA VAL A 29 14.51 5.02 12.45
C VAL A 29 15.70 4.89 11.49
N TRP A 30 16.07 5.98 10.81
CA TRP A 30 17.12 6.00 9.78
C TRP A 30 18.28 6.93 10.19
N PRO A 31 19.09 6.58 11.20
CA PRO A 31 20.19 7.43 11.68
C PRO A 31 21.24 7.72 10.60
N ASP A 32 21.47 6.75 9.71
CA ASP A 32 22.43 6.86 8.60
C ASP A 32 21.84 7.47 7.32
N ASN A 33 20.55 7.85 7.37
CA ASN A 33 19.78 8.40 6.24
C ASN A 33 19.62 7.40 5.08
N LEU A 34 19.58 6.11 5.40
CA LEU A 34 19.38 5.01 4.48
C LEU A 34 18.13 4.24 4.93
N VAL A 35 17.16 4.07 4.03
CA VAL A 35 15.93 3.30 4.26
C VAL A 35 16.18 1.87 3.80
N GLU A 36 16.07 0.90 4.70
CA GLU A 36 16.38 -0.51 4.43
C GLU A 36 15.37 -1.43 5.11
N MET A 37 15.24 -2.65 4.60
CA MET A 37 14.33 -3.66 5.15
C MET A 37 14.92 -4.41 6.37
N THR A 38 16.00 -3.89 6.94
CA THR A 38 16.76 -4.48 8.06
C THR A 38 16.12 -4.24 9.44
N PHE A 39 14.93 -3.64 9.50
CA PHE A 39 14.22 -3.47 10.77
C PHE A 39 13.55 -4.78 11.17
N ASP A 40 13.68 -5.16 12.44
CA ASP A 40 13.02 -6.36 12.96
C ASP A 40 11.51 -6.10 13.11
N SER A 41 10.71 -6.70 12.22
CA SER A 41 9.27 -6.56 12.25
C SER A 41 8.66 -7.24 13.47
N GLU A 42 9.27 -8.32 14.00
CA GLU A 42 8.76 -9.08 15.15
C GLU A 42 8.93 -8.33 16.48
N GLU A 43 9.93 -7.45 16.58
CA GLU A 43 10.13 -6.56 17.72
C GLU A 43 9.35 -5.22 17.62
N SER A 44 8.51 -5.07 16.61
CA SER A 44 7.74 -3.84 16.43
C SER A 44 6.78 -3.58 17.59
N TYR A 45 6.67 -2.30 17.98
CA TYR A 45 5.64 -1.79 18.90
C TYR A 45 4.21 -2.17 18.46
N PHE A 46 4.02 -2.45 17.17
CA PHE A 46 2.73 -2.77 16.58
C PHE A 46 2.10 -4.00 17.23
N TRP A 47 2.88 -5.03 17.58
CA TRP A 47 2.34 -6.27 18.13
C TRP A 47 1.71 -6.09 19.52
N ASP A 48 2.12 -5.07 20.28
CA ASP A 48 1.51 -4.72 21.56
C ASP A 48 0.10 -4.10 21.41
N ILE A 49 -0.18 -3.50 20.24
CA ILE A 49 -1.46 -2.83 19.96
C ILE A 49 -2.36 -3.63 19.01
N HIS A 50 -1.77 -4.49 18.17
CA HIS A 50 -2.42 -5.19 17.06
C HIS A 50 -3.73 -5.90 17.45
N PRO A 51 -3.79 -6.79 18.47
CA PRO A 51 -5.03 -7.50 18.79
C PRO A 51 -6.16 -6.57 19.23
N ARG A 52 -5.83 -5.42 19.84
CA ARG A 52 -6.82 -4.42 20.27
C ARG A 52 -7.26 -3.54 19.10
N LEU A 53 -6.33 -3.21 18.21
CA LEU A 53 -6.58 -2.43 17.01
C LEU A 53 -7.48 -3.20 16.03
N THR A 54 -7.12 -4.43 15.67
CA THR A 54 -7.92 -5.29 14.77
C THR A 54 -9.35 -5.41 15.28
N ARG A 55 -9.50 -5.77 16.56
CA ARG A 55 -10.81 -5.89 17.21
C ARG A 55 -11.61 -4.58 17.22
N ALA A 56 -10.95 -3.43 17.28
CA ALA A 56 -11.63 -2.13 17.24
C ALA A 56 -12.13 -1.84 15.82
N LEU A 57 -11.32 -2.12 14.79
CA LEU A 57 -11.69 -1.95 13.38
C LEU A 57 -12.84 -2.89 12.97
N GLU A 58 -12.79 -4.16 13.37
CA GLU A 58 -13.87 -5.14 13.14
C GLU A 58 -15.23 -4.72 13.73
N ARG A 59 -15.21 -3.88 14.77
CA ARG A 59 -16.41 -3.48 15.53
C ARG A 59 -17.04 -2.18 15.06
N ILE A 60 -16.47 -1.54 14.04
CA ILE A 60 -17.04 -0.35 13.44
C ILE A 60 -18.43 -0.69 12.90
N LYS A 61 -19.44 0.08 13.32
CA LYS A 61 -20.82 -0.22 12.93
C LYS A 61 -21.06 0.21 11.48
N GLY A 62 -21.60 -0.70 10.67
CA GLY A 62 -21.93 -0.41 9.28
C GLY A 62 -20.74 -0.50 8.34
N ALA A 63 -19.63 -1.09 8.78
CA ALA A 63 -18.47 -1.42 7.95
C ALA A 63 -18.04 -2.87 8.19
N ASP A 64 -17.26 -3.40 7.27
CA ASP A 64 -16.58 -4.69 7.39
C ASP A 64 -15.06 -4.48 7.26
N LEU A 65 -14.30 -5.17 8.10
CA LEU A 65 -12.87 -5.38 7.89
C LEU A 65 -12.73 -6.53 6.89
N LEU A 66 -12.32 -6.23 5.66
CA LEU A 66 -12.30 -7.19 4.54
C LEU A 66 -10.92 -7.77 4.28
N LEU A 67 -9.87 -7.00 4.58
CA LEU A 67 -8.49 -7.44 4.43
C LEU A 67 -7.70 -7.10 5.69
N GLU A 68 -6.87 -8.05 6.08
CA GLU A 68 -5.74 -7.83 6.96
C GLU A 68 -4.53 -8.51 6.34
N ARG A 69 -3.45 -7.76 6.13
CA ARG A 69 -2.27 -8.21 5.43
C ARG A 69 -1.02 -7.86 6.22
N GLU A 70 -0.28 -8.90 6.59
CA GLU A 70 0.96 -8.78 7.35
C GLU A 70 2.09 -8.18 6.51
N ALA A 71 3.08 -7.65 7.21
CA ALA A 71 4.29 -7.09 6.61
C ALA A 71 5.21 -8.14 5.97
N LYS A 72 5.12 -9.39 6.41
CA LYS A 72 5.98 -10.45 5.92
C LYS A 72 5.48 -10.94 4.55
N GLY A 73 6.42 -11.13 3.62
CA GLY A 73 6.13 -11.76 2.35
C GLY A 73 5.64 -13.19 2.54
N GLU A 74 4.56 -13.55 1.86
CA GLU A 74 4.01 -14.90 1.89
C GLU A 74 4.65 -15.76 0.78
N PRO A 75 4.91 -17.05 1.04
CA PRO A 75 5.45 -17.94 0.03
C PRO A 75 4.45 -18.18 -1.11
N ILE A 76 4.93 -18.02 -2.34
CA ILE A 76 4.22 -18.33 -3.58
C ILE A 76 4.60 -19.75 -4.00
N TRP A 77 3.59 -20.58 -4.23
CA TRP A 77 3.75 -21.99 -4.57
C TRP A 77 3.23 -22.25 -5.98
N HIS A 78 3.96 -23.04 -6.76
CA HIS A 78 3.40 -23.59 -8.00
C HIS A 78 2.32 -24.63 -7.70
N GLU A 79 1.37 -24.82 -8.62
CA GLU A 79 0.38 -25.87 -8.46
C GLU A 79 1.03 -27.27 -8.45
N GLY A 80 0.58 -28.12 -7.53
CA GLY A 80 1.01 -29.53 -7.46
C GLY A 80 2.33 -29.80 -6.74
N VAL A 81 2.98 -28.78 -6.15
CA VAL A 81 4.19 -28.97 -5.33
C VAL A 81 3.85 -29.41 -3.91
N ASP A 82 4.71 -30.21 -3.30
CA ASP A 82 4.56 -30.60 -1.90
C ASP A 82 5.13 -29.50 -1.00
N ARG A 83 4.26 -28.79 -0.29
CA ARG A 83 4.67 -27.64 0.55
C ARG A 83 5.55 -28.02 1.75
N ASP A 84 5.54 -29.30 2.14
CA ASP A 84 6.36 -29.79 3.25
C ASP A 84 7.76 -30.22 2.79
N GLU A 85 7.94 -30.57 1.51
CA GLU A 85 9.21 -31.06 0.96
C GLU A 85 9.90 -30.07 0.01
N ASP A 86 9.14 -29.30 -0.76
CA ASP A 86 9.65 -28.38 -1.77
C ASP A 86 9.80 -26.94 -1.21
N PRO A 87 10.79 -26.16 -1.69
CA PRO A 87 10.84 -24.74 -1.40
C PRO A 87 9.77 -23.98 -2.21
N PRO A 88 9.29 -22.83 -1.72
CA PRO A 88 8.39 -21.98 -2.50
C PRO A 88 9.07 -21.46 -3.76
N ALA A 89 8.27 -21.19 -4.79
CA ALA A 89 8.73 -20.68 -6.06
C ALA A 89 9.25 -19.24 -5.94
N ASP A 90 8.54 -18.43 -5.14
CA ASP A 90 8.87 -17.04 -4.87
C ASP A 90 8.21 -16.59 -3.55
N PHE A 91 8.32 -15.32 -3.19
CA PHE A 91 7.57 -14.71 -2.09
C PHE A 91 6.88 -13.44 -2.58
N THR A 92 5.72 -13.12 -2.00
CA THR A 92 5.18 -11.76 -2.16
C THR A 92 6.13 -10.75 -1.55
N THR A 93 6.11 -9.50 -2.03
CA THR A 93 6.96 -8.43 -1.50
C THR A 93 6.77 -8.28 0.02
N SER A 94 7.90 -8.12 0.72
CA SER A 94 7.88 -7.73 2.13
C SER A 94 7.54 -6.24 2.25
N ARG A 95 6.99 -5.81 3.39
CA ARG A 95 6.51 -4.44 3.59
C ARG A 95 6.97 -3.89 4.93
N SER A 96 7.12 -2.57 5.00
CA SER A 96 7.44 -1.87 6.26
C SER A 96 6.21 -1.51 7.10
N TYR A 97 5.04 -2.08 6.77
CA TYR A 97 3.76 -1.73 7.36
C TYR A 97 2.80 -2.93 7.34
N HIS A 98 1.86 -2.91 8.28
CA HIS A 98 0.71 -3.81 8.30
C HIS A 98 -0.47 -3.10 7.65
N LEU A 99 -1.22 -3.79 6.79
CA LEU A 99 -2.30 -3.21 6.01
C LEU A 99 -3.63 -3.79 6.42
N PHE A 100 -4.62 -2.92 6.64
CA PHE A 100 -6.02 -3.29 6.79
C PHE A 100 -6.84 -2.63 5.69
N PHE A 101 -7.96 -3.24 5.31
CA PHE A 101 -8.97 -2.61 4.45
C PHE A 101 -10.34 -2.66 5.09
N VAL A 102 -10.93 -1.48 5.28
CA VAL A 102 -12.25 -1.32 5.91
C VAL A 102 -13.22 -0.66 4.93
N SER A 103 -14.28 -1.37 4.56
CA SER A 103 -15.27 -0.90 3.59
C SER A 103 -16.64 -0.72 4.25
N PRO A 104 -17.40 0.35 3.93
CA PRO A 104 -18.78 0.47 4.39
C PRO A 104 -19.67 -0.64 3.81
N LYS A 105 -20.72 -0.99 4.54
CA LYS A 105 -21.77 -1.90 4.04
C LYS A 105 -22.70 -1.17 3.08
N GLY A 106 -23.14 -1.88 2.04
CA GLY A 106 -24.21 -1.44 1.15
C GLY A 106 -23.80 -1.38 -0.31
N GLU A 107 -24.78 -1.47 -1.19
CA GLU A 107 -24.60 -1.55 -2.65
C GLU A 107 -23.87 -0.34 -3.24
N ALA A 108 -23.95 0.84 -2.60
CA ALA A 108 -23.27 2.05 -3.06
C ALA A 108 -21.73 1.97 -3.03
N PHE A 109 -21.17 0.97 -2.34
CA PHE A 109 -19.73 0.73 -2.20
C PHE A 109 -19.30 -0.59 -2.85
N MET A 110 -20.18 -1.19 -3.65
CA MET A 110 -19.94 -2.40 -4.42
C MET A 110 -20.06 -2.10 -5.91
N PHE A 111 -19.24 -2.75 -6.72
CA PHE A 111 -19.33 -2.64 -8.18
C PHE A 111 -18.91 -3.95 -8.84
N GLU A 112 -19.40 -4.19 -10.06
CA GLU A 112 -18.95 -5.31 -10.88
C GLU A 112 -17.70 -4.89 -11.67
N THR A 113 -16.78 -5.81 -11.87
CA THR A 113 -15.55 -5.61 -12.65
C THR A 113 -15.20 -6.89 -13.42
N GLU A 114 -14.20 -6.83 -14.28
CA GLU A 114 -13.63 -7.99 -14.94
C GLU A 114 -12.11 -7.86 -15.02
N THR A 115 -11.41 -9.00 -15.09
CA THR A 115 -10.00 -9.08 -15.47
C THR A 115 -9.84 -9.98 -16.68
N GLU A 116 -8.68 -9.93 -17.34
CA GLU A 116 -8.36 -10.76 -18.49
C GLU A 116 -7.19 -11.69 -18.16
N GLU A 117 -7.38 -12.98 -18.42
CA GLU A 117 -6.33 -13.99 -18.31
C GLU A 117 -6.14 -14.66 -19.67
N MET A 118 -4.95 -15.18 -19.94
CA MET A 118 -4.70 -15.97 -21.12
C MET A 118 -5.59 -17.23 -21.13
N ASP A 119 -6.29 -17.44 -22.24
CA ASP A 119 -7.10 -18.63 -22.48
C ASP A 119 -6.19 -19.77 -22.97
N GLU A 120 -5.66 -20.55 -22.03
CA GLU A 120 -4.77 -21.67 -22.31
C GLU A 120 -5.41 -22.74 -23.20
N GLU A 121 -6.74 -22.95 -23.09
CA GLU A 121 -7.47 -23.92 -23.91
C GLU A 121 -7.51 -23.46 -25.37
N ALA A 122 -7.92 -22.20 -25.61
CA ALA A 122 -7.91 -21.62 -26.95
C ALA A 122 -6.48 -21.51 -27.53
N MET A 123 -5.47 -21.29 -26.68
CA MET A 123 -4.07 -21.25 -27.07
C MET A 123 -3.58 -22.63 -27.53
N ALA A 124 -3.96 -23.70 -26.82
CA ALA A 124 -3.66 -25.08 -27.19
C ALA A 124 -4.34 -25.50 -28.52
N GLU A 125 -5.54 -25.00 -28.80
CA GLU A 125 -6.26 -25.22 -30.06
C GLU A 125 -5.65 -24.44 -31.25
N GLY A 126 -4.91 -23.36 -30.99
CA GLY A 126 -4.28 -22.50 -32.00
C GLY A 126 -2.87 -22.90 -32.43
N ILE A 127 -2.29 -23.96 -31.85
CA ILE A 127 -0.93 -24.45 -32.15
C ILE A 127 -0.88 -25.03 -33.58
N GLY A 128 -0.61 -24.17 -34.57
CA GLY A 128 -0.47 -24.56 -35.98
C GLY A 128 -0.77 -23.47 -37.01
N GLU A 129 -1.37 -22.34 -36.63
CA GLU A 129 -1.66 -21.24 -37.57
C GLU A 129 -0.47 -20.26 -37.70
N PRO A 130 0.08 -20.05 -38.92
CA PRO A 130 1.20 -19.14 -39.13
C PRO A 130 0.72 -17.68 -39.11
N GLY A 131 0.93 -17.03 -37.96
CA GLY A 131 0.69 -15.60 -37.76
C GLY A 131 0.34 -15.36 -36.31
N TRP A 132 1.28 -14.80 -35.54
CA TRP A 132 1.05 -14.44 -34.15
C TRP A 132 -0.09 -13.42 -34.07
N LYS A 133 -1.31 -13.90 -33.87
CA LYS A 133 -2.41 -13.09 -33.31
C LYS A 133 -2.13 -12.93 -31.82
N ASP A 134 -2.64 -11.85 -31.25
CA ASP A 134 -2.60 -11.64 -29.80
C ASP A 134 -3.09 -12.92 -29.10
N PRO A 135 -2.45 -13.31 -27.97
CA PRO A 135 -2.86 -14.50 -27.24
C PRO A 135 -4.36 -14.39 -26.92
N PRO A 136 -5.14 -15.47 -27.10
CA PRO A 136 -6.54 -15.43 -26.76
C PRO A 136 -6.68 -15.12 -25.27
N MET A 137 -7.51 -14.14 -24.93
CA MET A 137 -7.78 -13.73 -23.56
C MET A 137 -9.21 -14.12 -23.22
N LYS A 138 -9.42 -14.71 -22.04
CA LYS A 138 -10.74 -14.92 -21.45
C LYS A 138 -11.00 -13.82 -20.41
N LYS A 139 -12.25 -13.37 -20.35
CA LYS A 139 -12.71 -12.42 -19.33
C LYS A 139 -13.17 -13.18 -18.10
N ILE A 140 -12.69 -12.75 -16.94
CA ILE A 140 -13.02 -13.32 -15.65
C ILE A 140 -13.82 -12.26 -14.88
N PRO A 141 -15.11 -12.51 -14.61
CA PRO A 141 -15.92 -11.60 -13.81
C PRO A 141 -15.37 -11.46 -12.39
N GLY A 142 -15.65 -10.32 -11.77
CA GLY A 142 -15.28 -10.05 -10.39
C GLY A 142 -16.15 -8.97 -9.76
N GLU A 143 -15.94 -8.78 -8.47
CA GLU A 143 -16.62 -7.78 -7.66
C GLU A 143 -15.59 -6.89 -6.97
N GLY A 144 -15.91 -5.60 -6.89
CA GLY A 144 -15.12 -4.58 -6.24
C GLY A 144 -15.79 -4.00 -5.01
N ARG A 145 -14.96 -3.60 -4.04
CA ARG A 145 -15.37 -2.94 -2.80
C ARG A 145 -14.57 -1.67 -2.62
N THR A 146 -15.25 -0.54 -2.50
CA THR A 146 -14.60 0.75 -2.17
C THR A 146 -14.55 0.95 -0.66
N GLY A 147 -13.42 1.44 -0.15
CA GLY A 147 -13.19 1.60 1.28
C GLY A 147 -11.88 2.30 1.60
N TRP A 148 -11.47 2.21 2.87
CA TRP A 148 -10.25 2.82 3.37
C TRP A 148 -9.16 1.78 3.56
N SER A 149 -8.06 1.95 2.83
CA SER A 149 -6.76 1.34 3.15
C SER A 149 -6.22 1.98 4.42
N VAL A 150 -5.85 1.18 5.40
CA VAL A 150 -5.24 1.62 6.66
C VAL A 150 -3.88 0.95 6.79
N ALA A 151 -2.83 1.68 6.47
CA ALA A 151 -1.46 1.21 6.62
C ALA A 151 -0.91 1.68 7.97
N VAL A 152 -0.38 0.76 8.77
CA VAL A 152 0.26 1.04 10.06
C VAL A 152 1.76 0.74 9.95
N SER A 153 2.59 1.76 10.10
CA SER A 153 4.04 1.63 9.96
C SER A 153 4.61 0.78 11.09
N LEU A 154 5.44 -0.21 10.76
CA LEU A 154 6.13 -1.01 11.77
C LEU A 154 7.35 -0.29 12.38
N PRO A 155 8.12 0.53 11.62
CA PRO A 155 9.26 1.27 12.18
C PRO A 155 8.91 2.45 13.12
N ALA A 156 7.71 3.02 13.00
CA ALA A 156 7.31 4.20 13.79
C ALA A 156 5.78 4.25 14.00
N PRO A 157 5.29 4.90 15.08
CA PRO A 157 3.86 4.99 15.41
C PRO A 157 3.08 5.95 14.52
N PHE A 158 3.13 5.70 13.21
CA PHE A 158 2.39 6.42 12.19
C PHE A 158 1.45 5.49 11.45
N ALA A 159 0.35 6.06 10.99
CA ALA A 159 -0.57 5.39 10.08
C ALA A 159 -0.93 6.30 8.90
N VAL A 160 -1.32 5.70 7.79
CA VAL A 160 -1.94 6.38 6.66
C VAL A 160 -3.32 5.77 6.42
N VAL A 161 -4.29 6.63 6.11
CA VAL A 161 -5.63 6.23 5.70
C VAL A 161 -5.91 6.82 4.34
N SER A 162 -6.04 5.97 3.31
CA SER A 162 -6.27 6.38 1.92
C SER A 162 -7.44 5.63 1.31
N LEU A 163 -8.14 6.27 0.37
CA LEU A 163 -9.28 5.67 -0.31
C LEU A 163 -8.77 4.70 -1.38
N GLY A 164 -9.32 3.51 -1.43
CA GLY A 164 -8.93 2.49 -2.39
C GLY A 164 -10.04 1.47 -2.64
N ASP A 165 -9.76 0.57 -3.57
CA ASP A 165 -10.66 -0.50 -3.97
C ASP A 165 -9.98 -1.85 -3.76
N MET A 166 -10.75 -2.82 -3.26
CA MET A 166 -10.37 -4.23 -3.21
C MET A 166 -11.20 -4.99 -4.23
N LEU A 167 -10.57 -5.80 -5.07
CA LEU A 167 -11.26 -6.61 -6.07
C LEU A 167 -11.09 -8.09 -5.77
N THR A 168 -12.10 -8.87 -6.11
CA THR A 168 -12.07 -10.33 -6.05
C THR A 168 -12.69 -10.88 -7.31
N PHE A 169 -12.00 -11.80 -7.97
CA PHE A 169 -12.41 -12.40 -9.24
C PHE A 169 -12.86 -13.85 -9.04
N GLU A 170 -13.64 -14.37 -9.99
CA GLU A 170 -14.19 -15.74 -9.92
C GLU A 170 -13.11 -16.84 -9.93
N ASP A 171 -11.91 -16.55 -10.43
CA ASP A 171 -10.74 -17.44 -10.39
C ASP A 171 -10.06 -17.49 -9.00
N GLY A 172 -10.57 -16.70 -8.04
CA GLY A 172 -10.03 -16.58 -6.69
C GLY A 172 -8.88 -15.58 -6.55
N SER A 173 -8.43 -14.96 -7.64
CA SER A 173 -7.46 -13.87 -7.59
C SER A 173 -8.07 -12.64 -6.92
N THR A 174 -7.22 -11.86 -6.26
CA THR A 174 -7.64 -10.63 -5.57
C THR A 174 -6.69 -9.50 -5.91
N TRP A 175 -7.24 -8.30 -6.04
CA TRP A 175 -6.46 -7.08 -6.09
C TRP A 175 -6.53 -6.40 -4.73
N GLU A 176 -5.41 -6.40 -4.01
CA GLU A 176 -5.30 -5.75 -2.71
C GLU A 176 -5.22 -4.23 -2.87
N PRO A 177 -5.88 -3.47 -1.99
CA PRO A 177 -5.83 -2.02 -2.04
C PRO A 177 -4.46 -1.51 -1.57
N GLY A 178 -3.81 -0.70 -2.39
CA GLY A 178 -2.56 -0.02 -2.04
C GLY A 178 -2.77 1.19 -1.11
N ILE A 179 -1.67 1.78 -0.64
CA ILE A 179 -1.73 3.10 0.02
C ILE A 179 -1.91 4.20 -1.04
N GLU A 180 -1.21 4.09 -2.16
CA GLU A 180 -1.42 4.95 -3.33
C GLU A 180 -2.36 4.25 -4.32
N SER A 181 -3.36 4.99 -4.82
CA SER A 181 -4.32 4.47 -5.79
C SER A 181 -3.70 4.39 -7.18
N CYS A 182 -3.85 3.25 -7.84
CA CYS A 182 -3.53 3.07 -9.25
C CYS A 182 -4.75 3.33 -10.16
N ALA A 183 -5.84 3.87 -9.62
CA ALA A 183 -7.08 4.04 -10.37
C ALA A 183 -6.91 5.08 -11.49
N GLN A 184 -7.53 4.79 -12.63
CA GLN A 184 -7.53 5.62 -13.82
C GLN A 184 -8.96 5.91 -14.26
N THR A 185 -9.15 7.02 -14.98
CA THR A 185 -10.42 7.30 -15.65
C THR A 185 -10.61 6.36 -16.85
N GLU A 186 -11.81 6.37 -17.45
CA GLU A 186 -12.08 5.65 -18.71
C GLU A 186 -11.12 6.06 -19.85
N ASP A 187 -10.58 7.28 -19.79
CA ASP A 187 -9.62 7.80 -20.75
C ASP A 187 -8.16 7.36 -20.46
N GLY A 188 -7.94 6.58 -19.40
CA GLY A 188 -6.61 6.12 -18.96
C GLY A 188 -5.82 7.16 -18.14
N GLU A 189 -6.45 8.27 -17.75
CA GLU A 189 -5.79 9.31 -16.96
C GLU A 189 -5.77 8.94 -15.47
N PRO A 190 -4.64 9.09 -14.75
CA PRO A 190 -4.57 8.80 -13.32
C PRO A 190 -5.55 9.64 -12.50
N ILE A 191 -6.29 8.98 -11.60
CA ILE A 191 -7.15 9.66 -10.64
C ILE A 191 -6.27 10.20 -9.51
N THR A 192 -6.07 11.51 -9.50
CA THR A 192 -5.21 12.19 -8.52
C THR A 192 -5.92 12.59 -7.23
N ASP A 193 -7.26 12.66 -7.25
CA ASP A 193 -8.12 12.92 -6.10
C ASP A 193 -9.26 11.88 -6.07
N SER A 194 -8.99 10.75 -5.42
CA SER A 194 -9.93 9.63 -5.33
C SER A 194 -11.21 10.00 -4.57
N GLU A 195 -11.12 10.89 -3.57
CA GLU A 195 -12.29 11.35 -2.80
C GLU A 195 -13.23 12.21 -3.65
N ALA A 196 -12.69 13.18 -4.40
CA ALA A 196 -13.48 14.00 -5.31
C ALA A 196 -14.07 13.18 -6.46
N HIS A 197 -13.31 12.20 -6.97
CA HIS A 197 -13.78 11.25 -7.96
C HIS A 197 -14.97 10.44 -7.42
N PHE A 198 -14.82 9.79 -6.27
CA PHE A 198 -15.90 9.01 -5.65
C PHE A 198 -17.16 9.86 -5.44
N ARG A 199 -17.02 11.06 -4.87
CA ARG A 199 -18.15 11.97 -4.63
C ARG A 199 -18.88 12.33 -5.92
N LYS A 200 -18.15 12.53 -7.02
CA LYS A 200 -18.73 12.86 -8.33
C LYS A 200 -19.61 11.71 -8.87
N PHE A 201 -19.20 10.45 -8.68
CA PHE A 201 -19.90 9.28 -9.23
C PHE A 201 -21.00 8.74 -8.31
N HIS A 202 -20.75 8.69 -7.00
CA HIS A 202 -21.66 8.07 -6.03
C HIS A 202 -22.51 9.09 -5.25
N GLY A 203 -22.21 10.38 -5.40
CA GLY A 203 -22.94 11.48 -4.78
C GLY A 203 -22.57 11.76 -3.31
N GLU A 204 -23.06 12.88 -2.80
CA GLU A 204 -22.77 13.35 -1.44
C GLU A 204 -23.19 12.35 -0.34
N PRO A 205 -24.37 11.71 -0.38
CA PRO A 205 -24.79 10.81 0.70
C PRO A 205 -23.87 9.60 0.89
N ALA A 206 -23.37 9.00 -0.20
CA ALA A 206 -22.42 7.91 -0.13
C ALA A 206 -21.05 8.40 0.38
N PHE A 207 -20.63 9.59 -0.06
CA PHE A 207 -19.39 10.20 0.38
C PHE A 207 -19.39 10.56 1.87
N GLU A 208 -20.51 11.04 2.42
CA GLU A 208 -20.67 11.31 3.86
C GLU A 208 -20.48 10.04 4.70
N ILE A 209 -20.96 8.89 4.22
CA ILE A 209 -20.76 7.59 4.88
C ILE A 209 -19.26 7.23 4.90
N LEU A 210 -18.55 7.41 3.78
CA LEU A 210 -17.10 7.19 3.72
C LEU A 210 -16.33 8.11 4.66
N GLN A 211 -16.65 9.41 4.69
CA GLN A 211 -15.98 10.37 5.57
C GLN A 211 -16.22 10.07 7.05
N LYS A 212 -17.44 9.65 7.39
CA LYS A 212 -17.74 9.19 8.75
C LYS A 212 -16.92 7.96 9.12
N LEU A 213 -16.83 6.98 8.21
CA LEU A 213 -15.99 5.80 8.41
C LEU A 213 -14.51 6.17 8.60
N ARG A 214 -13.98 7.07 7.76
CA ARG A 214 -12.60 7.58 7.88
C ARG A 214 -12.36 8.18 9.26
N SER A 215 -13.29 9.02 9.73
CA SER A 215 -13.21 9.67 11.05
C SER A 215 -13.20 8.64 12.18
N GLU A 216 -14.06 7.62 12.12
CA GLU A 216 -14.08 6.54 13.12
C GLU A 216 -12.78 5.72 13.13
N ILE A 217 -12.20 5.46 11.95
CA ILE A 217 -10.89 4.79 11.81
C ILE A 217 -9.78 5.63 12.43
N VAL A 218 -9.71 6.93 12.10
CA VAL A 218 -8.71 7.86 12.65
C VAL A 218 -8.81 7.92 14.18
N ASP A 219 -10.03 8.05 14.73
CA ASP A 219 -10.25 8.04 16.18
C ASP A 219 -9.81 6.71 16.84
N ILE A 220 -9.95 5.58 16.14
CA ILE A 220 -9.44 4.29 16.61
C ILE A 220 -7.90 4.30 16.62
N LEU A 221 -7.27 4.73 15.53
CA LEU A 221 -5.80 4.77 15.41
C LEU A 221 -5.18 5.65 16.49
N GLU A 222 -5.70 6.86 16.69
CA GLU A 222 -5.19 7.81 17.68
C GLU A 222 -5.32 7.28 19.12
N ARG A 223 -6.44 6.60 19.44
CA ARG A 223 -6.62 5.95 20.75
C ARG A 223 -5.62 4.81 21.01
N HIS A 224 -5.05 4.23 19.96
CA HIS A 224 -4.00 3.22 20.06
C HIS A 224 -2.58 3.82 19.96
N GLY A 225 -2.46 5.16 20.00
CA GLY A 225 -1.17 5.85 20.02
C GLY A 225 -0.53 6.03 18.64
N LEU A 226 -1.28 5.80 17.57
CA LEU A 226 -0.84 6.00 16.19
C LEU A 226 -1.18 7.42 15.74
N THR A 227 -0.19 8.12 15.19
CA THR A 227 -0.44 9.43 14.58
C THR A 227 -0.78 9.24 13.10
N VAL A 228 -1.91 9.76 12.64
CA VAL A 228 -2.28 9.69 11.22
C VAL A 228 -1.56 10.77 10.42
N LEU A 229 -0.87 10.37 9.35
CA LEU A 229 -0.25 11.29 8.40
C LEU A 229 -1.28 11.69 7.34
N GLN A 230 -1.51 13.01 7.22
CA GLN A 230 -2.39 13.58 6.21
C GLN A 230 -1.71 13.64 4.85
N GLU A 231 -2.53 13.83 3.80
CA GLU A 231 -2.07 13.62 2.44
C GLU A 231 -0.93 14.58 2.02
N ASP A 232 -0.97 15.78 2.55
CA ASP A 232 0.00 16.83 2.35
C ASP A 232 1.33 16.58 3.09
N GLU A 233 1.35 15.75 4.14
CA GLU A 233 2.54 15.45 4.94
C GLU A 233 3.31 14.24 4.40
N TRP A 234 2.65 13.10 4.20
CA TRP A 234 3.31 11.88 3.71
C TRP A 234 3.85 12.01 2.27
N ARG A 235 3.32 12.95 1.46
CA ARG A 235 3.86 13.29 0.12
C ARG A 235 5.08 14.22 0.14
N LYS A 236 5.47 14.79 1.29
CA LYS A 236 6.61 15.71 1.35
C LYS A 236 7.92 14.99 1.05
N PRO A 237 8.83 15.59 0.26
CA PRO A 237 10.13 15.01 -0.02
C PRO A 237 11.06 15.10 1.20
N VAL A 238 11.90 14.09 1.35
CA VAL A 238 12.95 13.93 2.36
C VAL A 238 14.30 13.80 1.63
N PRO A 239 14.82 14.89 1.04
CA PRO A 239 15.88 14.84 0.03
C PRO A 239 17.24 14.36 0.53
N TRP A 240 17.40 14.13 1.84
CA TRP A 240 18.62 13.59 2.43
C TRP A 240 18.55 12.08 2.69
N LEU A 241 17.36 11.47 2.62
CA LEU A 241 17.22 10.01 2.67
C LEU A 241 17.57 9.38 1.32
N ARG A 242 18.00 8.13 1.38
CA ARG A 242 18.26 7.27 0.22
C ARG A 242 17.61 5.91 0.48
N GLY A 243 17.09 5.27 -0.56
CA GLY A 243 16.74 3.85 -0.50
C GLY A 243 18.00 2.99 -0.52
N GLY A 244 18.01 1.93 0.29
CA GLY A 244 18.96 0.83 0.18
C GLY A 244 18.72 -0.01 -1.07
N GLU A 245 19.58 -1.01 -1.28
CA GLU A 245 19.52 -1.85 -2.48
C GLU A 245 18.31 -2.79 -2.51
N GLU A 246 17.72 -3.08 -1.35
CA GLU A 246 16.62 -4.05 -1.15
C GLU A 246 15.24 -3.39 -0.98
N VAL A 247 15.10 -2.10 -1.27
CA VAL A 247 13.83 -1.37 -1.11
C VAL A 247 13.38 -0.72 -2.41
N PHE A 248 12.08 -0.73 -2.67
CA PHE A 248 11.51 -0.01 -3.83
C PHE A 248 11.49 1.52 -3.65
N ALA A 249 11.77 2.00 -2.43
CA ALA A 249 11.79 3.43 -2.11
C ALA A 249 12.87 4.20 -2.90
N GLY A 250 12.45 5.11 -3.79
CA GLY A 250 13.36 5.98 -4.54
C GLY A 250 14.15 5.31 -5.67
N ALA A 251 13.78 4.08 -6.07
CA ALA A 251 14.47 3.30 -7.10
C ALA A 251 14.47 3.94 -8.51
N SER A 252 13.57 4.89 -8.77
CA SER A 252 13.39 5.60 -10.05
C SER A 252 14.10 6.96 -10.15
N GLY A 253 14.96 7.30 -9.18
CA GLY A 253 15.66 8.60 -9.13
C GLY A 253 14.81 9.75 -8.59
N GLU A 254 13.58 9.46 -8.16
CA GLU A 254 12.73 10.39 -7.42
C GLU A 254 13.21 10.54 -5.97
N PRO A 255 13.02 11.72 -5.36
CA PRO A 255 13.38 11.91 -3.96
C PRO A 255 12.47 11.07 -3.06
N ILE A 256 13.07 10.34 -2.12
CA ILE A 256 12.36 9.66 -1.01
C ILE A 256 11.38 10.63 -0.37
N ARG A 257 10.13 10.24 -0.21
CA ARG A 257 9.06 10.98 0.49
C ARG A 257 8.94 10.49 1.93
N VAL A 258 8.14 11.19 2.73
CA VAL A 258 7.79 10.74 4.09
C VAL A 258 7.09 9.37 4.04
N LEU A 259 6.24 9.14 3.04
CA LEU A 259 5.61 7.84 2.78
C LEU A 259 6.68 6.74 2.64
N ASP A 260 7.62 6.91 1.72
CA ASP A 260 8.64 5.90 1.43
C ASP A 260 9.62 5.69 2.60
N ALA A 261 9.68 6.61 3.57
CA ALA A 261 10.48 6.44 4.79
C ALA A 261 9.82 5.54 5.85
N PHE A 262 8.52 5.30 5.78
CA PHE A 262 7.77 4.57 6.81
C PHE A 262 6.91 3.43 6.27
N PHE A 263 6.56 3.48 4.99
CA PHE A 263 5.65 2.58 4.30
C PHE A 263 6.21 2.25 2.91
N PHE A 264 7.17 1.34 2.87
CA PHE A 264 7.85 0.90 1.67
C PHE A 264 7.78 -0.61 1.54
N GLU A 265 7.91 -1.09 0.31
CA GLU A 265 8.02 -2.52 0.02
C GLU A 265 9.48 -2.89 -0.27
N GLY A 266 9.83 -4.12 0.07
CA GLY A 266 11.13 -4.72 -0.15
C GLY A 266 11.13 -5.59 -1.41
N LEU A 267 12.31 -5.77 -1.98
CA LEU A 267 12.56 -6.71 -3.07
C LEU A 267 12.38 -8.17 -2.63
#